data_AF-F0UN83-F1
#
_entry.id   AF-F0UN83-F1
#
_cell.length_a   1.000
_cell.length_b   1.000
_cell.length_c   1.000
_cell.angle_alpha   90.00
_cell.angle_beta   90.00
_cell.angle_gamma   90.00
#
_symmetry.space_group_name_H-M   'P 1'
#
loop_
_entity.id
_entity.type
_entity.pdbx_description
1 polymer ?
#
loop_
_entity_poly.entity_id
_entity_poly.type
_entity_poly.pdbx_seq_one_letter_code
_entity_poly.pdbx_strand_id
1 'polypeptide(L)'
;MDDSSLYALISQIRHSDFPEEWKELIIGGVDQKVLWLEDGSASAGYQHILKHAVEFEELGITKDQLAELAEAATTVGYLSGMQDHRQPGRPIFALSFYGKLVAVAILIGSNGFVVGMNRSSLNRCLEKNNIRQDELADLASWPEVKE
;
A
#
# COMPACT_ATOMS: atom_id res chain seq x y z
N MET A 1 7.51 3.16 17.30
CA MET A 1 6.74 2.67 16.15
C MET A 1 7.72 2.57 14.99
N ASP A 2 7.86 1.41 14.37
CA ASP A 2 8.60 1.32 13.09
C ASP A 2 7.77 1.92 11.96
N ASP A 3 8.39 2.28 10.84
CA ASP A 3 7.67 2.98 9.77
C ASP A 3 6.60 2.09 9.10
N SER A 4 6.78 0.76 9.07
CA SER A 4 5.72 -0.16 8.63
C SER A 4 4.42 0.00 9.45
N SER A 5 4.57 0.19 10.77
CA SER A 5 3.46 0.44 11.69
C SER A 5 2.86 1.85 11.51
N LEU A 6 3.66 2.84 11.10
CA LEU A 6 3.19 4.20 10.80
C LEU A 6 2.21 4.21 9.62
N TYR A 7 2.60 3.64 8.46
CA TYR A 7 1.73 3.62 7.27
C TYR A 7 0.50 2.74 7.47
N ALA A 8 0.63 1.64 8.21
CA ALA A 8 -0.52 0.84 8.63
C ALA A 8 -1.50 1.66 9.49
N LEU A 9 -0.99 2.46 10.44
CA LEU A 9 -1.82 3.35 11.26
C LEU A 9 -2.47 4.45 10.42
N ILE A 10 -1.72 5.10 9.52
CA ILE A 10 -2.27 6.14 8.62
C ILE A 10 -3.41 5.56 7.78
N SER A 11 -3.21 4.38 7.18
CA SER A 11 -4.25 3.68 6.43
C SER A 11 -5.49 3.39 7.29
N GLN A 12 -5.30 2.89 8.53
CA GLN A 12 -6.42 2.67 9.46
C GLN A 12 -7.18 3.96 9.80
N ILE A 13 -6.48 5.08 10.00
CA ILE A 13 -7.12 6.36 10.28
C ILE A 13 -7.90 6.87 9.06
N ARG A 14 -7.33 6.77 7.85
CA ARG A 14 -8.01 7.15 6.61
C ARG A 14 -9.35 6.43 6.43
N HIS A 15 -9.38 5.13 6.73
CA HIS A 15 -10.54 4.27 6.56
C HIS A 15 -11.41 4.12 7.82
N SER A 16 -11.17 4.96 8.84
CA SER A 16 -12.00 4.99 10.05
C SER A 16 -13.26 5.84 9.86
N ASP A 17 -14.23 5.70 10.78
CA ASP A 17 -15.45 6.53 10.83
C ASP A 17 -15.23 7.90 11.48
N PHE A 18 -13.97 8.32 11.69
CA PHE A 18 -13.71 9.66 12.22
C PHE A 18 -14.09 10.75 11.20
N PRO A 19 -14.44 11.97 11.67
CA PRO A 19 -14.59 13.10 10.76
C PRO A 19 -13.31 13.35 9.95
N GLU A 20 -13.43 13.73 8.67
CA GLU A 20 -12.27 13.98 7.80
C GLU A 20 -11.31 15.01 8.40
N GLU A 21 -11.85 16.06 9.03
CA GLU A 21 -11.03 17.05 9.72
C GLU A 21 -10.20 16.46 10.88
N TRP A 22 -10.68 15.40 11.53
CA TRP A 22 -9.96 14.72 12.60
C TRP A 22 -8.94 13.74 12.02
N LYS A 23 -9.27 13.06 10.92
CA LYS A 23 -8.31 12.21 10.20
C LYS A 23 -7.10 13.03 9.77
N GLU A 24 -7.33 14.16 9.11
CA GLU A 24 -6.26 15.04 8.64
C GLU A 24 -5.46 15.65 9.80
N LEU A 25 -6.11 16.01 10.90
CA LEU A 25 -5.42 16.47 12.10
C LEU A 25 -4.53 15.38 12.73
N ILE A 26 -5.03 14.15 12.82
CA ILE A 26 -4.28 13.01 13.37
C ILE A 26 -3.12 12.66 12.44
N ILE A 27 -3.38 12.51 11.14
CA ILE A 27 -2.41 12.15 10.10
C ILE A 27 -1.33 13.24 9.96
N GLY A 28 -1.70 14.52 10.00
CA GLY A 28 -0.77 15.66 10.00
C GLY A 28 0.04 15.77 11.31
N GLY A 29 -0.48 15.23 12.42
CA GLY A 29 0.24 15.13 13.69
C GLY A 29 1.22 13.96 13.76
N VAL A 30 1.15 13.00 12.84
CA VAL A 30 2.16 11.94 12.69
C VAL A 30 3.24 12.41 11.72
N ASP A 31 4.51 12.21 12.05
CA ASP A 31 5.64 12.56 11.19
C ASP A 31 5.55 11.79 9.87
N GLN A 32 4.95 12.42 8.86
CA GLN A 32 4.89 11.90 7.50
C GLN A 32 6.30 12.01 6.91
N LYS A 33 7.15 11.01 7.20
CA LYS A 33 8.34 10.81 6.40
C LYS A 33 7.87 10.62 4.97
N VAL A 34 8.35 11.48 4.07
CA VAL A 34 8.17 11.29 2.63
C VAL A 34 8.66 9.88 2.31
N LEU A 35 7.76 9.04 1.81
CA LEU A 35 8.10 7.68 1.45
C LEU A 35 9.05 7.75 0.25
N TRP A 36 10.29 7.38 0.46
CA TRP A 36 11.27 7.28 -0.62
C TRP A 36 11.44 5.82 -1.02
N LEU A 37 11.51 5.56 -2.33
CA LEU A 37 11.88 4.28 -2.87
C LEU A 37 13.38 4.31 -3.18
N GLU A 38 14.21 3.64 -2.37
CA GLU A 38 15.65 3.53 -2.64
C GLU A 38 15.88 2.64 -3.86
N ASP A 39 16.89 2.94 -4.69
CA ASP A 39 17.32 2.05 -5.79
C ASP A 39 17.56 0.62 -5.30
N GLY A 40 18.20 0.49 -4.13
CA GLY A 40 18.41 -0.77 -3.45
C GLY A 40 19.39 -1.71 -4.17
N SER A 41 19.16 -3.01 -3.98
CA SER A 41 19.96 -4.13 -4.46
C SER A 41 19.07 -5.28 -4.93
N ALA A 42 19.70 -6.38 -5.36
CA ALA A 42 19.02 -7.62 -5.67
C ALA A 42 18.10 -8.17 -4.54
N SER A 43 18.35 -7.81 -3.27
CA SER A 43 17.62 -8.34 -2.11
C SER A 43 16.73 -7.31 -1.39
N ALA A 44 16.75 -6.04 -1.78
CA ALA A 44 16.00 -4.96 -1.13
C ALA A 44 15.87 -3.72 -2.06
N GLY A 45 14.87 -2.88 -1.84
CA GLY A 45 14.63 -1.63 -2.60
C GLY A 45 14.08 -1.86 -4.01
N TYR A 46 14.17 -0.83 -4.87
CA TYR A 46 13.54 -0.82 -6.18
C TYR A 46 14.02 -1.96 -7.07
N GLN A 47 15.33 -2.22 -7.11
CA GLN A 47 15.91 -3.34 -7.86
C GLN A 47 15.30 -4.70 -7.48
N HIS A 48 14.93 -4.88 -6.21
CA HIS A 48 14.24 -6.09 -5.76
C HIS A 48 12.80 -6.13 -6.28
N ILE A 49 12.07 -5.02 -6.20
CA ILE A 49 10.71 -4.88 -6.75
C ILE A 49 10.70 -5.19 -8.25
N LEU A 50 11.69 -4.69 -9.00
CA LEU A 50 11.82 -4.91 -10.43
C LEU A 50 11.96 -6.38 -10.82
N LYS A 51 12.42 -7.26 -9.92
CA LYS A 51 12.46 -8.71 -10.17
C LYS A 51 11.07 -9.34 -10.20
N HIS A 52 10.11 -8.72 -9.52
CA HIS A 52 8.72 -9.14 -9.50
C HIS A 52 7.89 -8.44 -10.58
N ALA A 53 8.49 -7.60 -11.44
CA ALA A 53 7.76 -6.81 -12.44
C ALA A 53 6.84 -7.68 -13.33
N VAL A 54 7.29 -8.86 -13.73
CA VAL A 54 6.49 -9.80 -14.54
C VAL A 54 5.19 -10.19 -13.83
N GLU A 55 5.20 -10.34 -12.50
CA GLU A 55 4.01 -10.68 -11.71
C GLU A 55 2.98 -9.54 -11.70
N PHE A 56 3.43 -8.29 -11.84
CA PHE A 56 2.59 -7.10 -11.92
C PHE A 56 2.10 -6.84 -13.35
N GLU A 57 2.89 -7.22 -14.37
CA GLU A 57 2.49 -7.18 -15.77
C GLU A 57 1.28 -8.10 -16.05
N GLU A 58 1.16 -9.22 -15.33
CA GLU A 58 -0.04 -10.08 -15.34
C GLU A 58 -1.32 -9.33 -14.90
N LEU A 59 -1.16 -8.27 -14.07
CA LEU A 59 -2.24 -7.38 -13.63
C LEU A 59 -2.37 -6.14 -14.54
N GLY A 60 -1.60 -6.08 -15.62
CA GLY A 60 -1.53 -4.95 -16.54
C GLY A 60 -0.81 -3.73 -15.96
N ILE A 61 -0.01 -3.88 -14.92
CA ILE A 61 0.81 -2.80 -14.33
C ILE A 61 2.21 -2.91 -14.93
N THR A 62 2.68 -1.85 -15.57
CA THR A 62 4.01 -1.88 -16.19
C THR A 62 5.11 -1.66 -15.16
N LYS A 63 6.33 -2.07 -15.51
CA LYS A 63 7.52 -1.87 -14.70
C LYS A 63 7.69 -0.42 -14.21
N ASP A 64 7.43 0.55 -15.09
CA ASP A 64 7.62 1.97 -14.78
C ASP A 64 6.54 2.54 -13.84
N GLN A 65 5.44 1.81 -13.64
CA GLN A 65 4.37 2.17 -12.70
C GLN A 65 4.61 1.61 -11.28
N LEU A 66 5.62 0.77 -11.07
CA LEU A 66 5.82 0.10 -9.77
C LEU A 66 6.19 1.05 -8.65
N ALA A 67 6.92 2.12 -8.96
CA ALA A 67 7.26 3.15 -7.97
C ALA A 67 5.99 3.90 -7.52
N GLU A 68 5.17 4.32 -8.48
CA GLU A 68 3.89 4.99 -8.21
C GLU A 68 2.89 4.07 -7.50
N LEU A 69 2.85 2.77 -7.84
CA LEU A 69 2.02 1.80 -7.14
C LEU A 69 2.40 1.68 -5.66
N ALA A 70 3.70 1.71 -5.33
CA ALA A 70 4.15 1.65 -3.95
C ALA A 70 3.76 2.92 -3.17
N GLU A 71 3.86 4.09 -3.81
CA GLU A 71 3.38 5.37 -3.27
C GLU A 71 1.86 5.36 -3.05
N ALA A 72 1.09 4.99 -4.07
CA ALA A 72 -0.36 4.91 -4.01
C ALA A 72 -0.84 3.96 -2.90
N ALA A 73 -0.27 2.75 -2.84
CA ALA A 73 -0.64 1.74 -1.86
C ALA A 73 -0.40 2.18 -0.40
N THR A 74 0.69 2.92 -0.15
CA THR A 74 1.00 3.44 1.19
C THR A 74 0.30 4.76 1.51
N THR A 75 -0.23 5.45 0.51
CA THR A 75 -0.94 6.72 0.66
C THR A 75 -2.44 6.52 0.86
N VAL A 76 -3.10 5.78 -0.04
CA VAL A 76 -4.56 5.61 -0.07
C VAL A 76 -5.01 4.18 0.20
N GLY A 77 -4.09 3.21 0.13
CA GLY A 77 -4.45 1.79 0.19
C GLY A 77 -5.18 1.41 1.47
N TYR A 78 -6.18 0.54 1.32
CA TYR A 78 -6.91 -0.08 2.41
C TYR A 78 -6.07 -1.19 3.05
N LEU A 79 -5.76 -1.07 4.35
CA LEU A 79 -5.05 -2.10 5.08
C LEU A 79 -5.91 -3.36 5.24
N SER A 80 -5.63 -4.36 4.40
CA SER A 80 -6.40 -5.60 4.29
C SER A 80 -5.78 -6.79 5.05
N GLY A 81 -4.58 -6.63 5.59
CA GLY A 81 -3.95 -7.65 6.42
C GLY A 81 -2.44 -7.54 6.50
N MET A 82 -1.81 -8.67 6.80
CA MET A 82 -0.36 -8.83 6.92
C MET A 82 0.06 -10.07 6.13
N GLN A 83 1.13 -9.95 5.36
CA GLN A 83 1.86 -11.04 4.75
C GLN A 83 3.02 -11.44 5.68
N ASP A 84 3.16 -12.74 5.87
CA ASP A 84 4.09 -13.40 6.78
C ASP A 84 3.86 -13.13 8.28
N HIS A 85 4.00 -14.17 9.11
CA HIS A 85 3.84 -14.09 10.57
C HIS A 85 5.14 -13.75 11.30
N ARG A 86 6.25 -13.51 10.57
CA ARG A 86 7.55 -13.17 11.13
C ARG A 86 7.73 -11.65 11.15
N GLN A 87 8.34 -11.13 12.21
CA GLN A 87 8.61 -9.71 12.36
C GLN A 87 9.87 -9.30 11.57
N PRO A 88 9.85 -8.14 10.87
CA PRO A 88 8.68 -7.29 10.62
C PRO A 88 7.77 -7.91 9.55
N GLY A 89 6.47 -8.04 9.86
CA GLY A 89 5.48 -8.49 8.89
C GLY A 89 5.25 -7.45 7.79
N ARG A 90 4.78 -7.86 6.61
CA ARG A 90 4.52 -6.94 5.49
C ARG A 90 3.03 -6.56 5.47
N PRO A 91 2.62 -5.33 5.80
CA PRO A 91 1.23 -4.92 5.62
C PRO A 91 0.78 -5.13 4.17
N ILE A 92 -0.46 -5.60 4.01
CA ILE A 92 -1.10 -5.79 2.71
C ILE A 92 -2.09 -4.65 2.49
N PHE A 93 -1.85 -3.88 1.43
CA PHE A 93 -2.71 -2.79 1.00
C PHE A 93 -3.51 -3.23 -0.23
N ALA A 94 -4.82 -3.01 -0.19
CA ALA A 94 -5.71 -3.17 -1.33
C ALA A 94 -6.12 -1.79 -1.85
N LEU A 95 -6.14 -1.60 -3.17
CA LEU A 95 -6.49 -0.32 -3.79
C LEU A 95 -6.98 -0.50 -5.22
N SER A 96 -7.67 0.51 -5.75
CA SER A 96 -7.90 0.71 -7.17
C SER A 96 -6.79 1.58 -7.76
N PHE A 97 -5.87 0.97 -8.50
CA PHE A 97 -4.78 1.67 -9.17
C PHE A 97 -5.09 1.86 -10.66
N TYR A 98 -5.35 3.10 -11.07
CA TYR A 98 -5.86 3.48 -12.39
C TYR A 98 -7.06 2.62 -12.83
N GLY A 99 -8.00 2.40 -11.92
CA GLY A 99 -9.18 1.56 -12.14
C GLY A 99 -8.94 0.04 -12.06
N LYS A 100 -7.71 -0.40 -11.79
CA LYS A 100 -7.36 -1.81 -11.60
C LYS A 100 -7.30 -2.13 -10.12
N LEU A 101 -8.17 -3.03 -9.66
CA LEU A 101 -8.13 -3.50 -8.29
C LEU A 101 -6.94 -4.41 -8.08
N VAL A 102 -6.10 -4.07 -7.09
CA VAL A 102 -4.89 -4.82 -6.77
C VAL A 102 -4.69 -4.91 -5.27
N ALA A 103 -3.95 -5.94 -4.84
CA ALA A 103 -3.48 -6.08 -3.46
C ALA A 103 -1.97 -6.29 -3.47
N VAL A 104 -1.26 -5.52 -2.66
CA VAL A 104 0.21 -5.54 -2.59
C VAL A 104 0.68 -5.62 -1.14
N ALA A 105 1.67 -6.47 -0.88
CA ALA A 105 2.35 -6.51 0.40
C ALA A 105 3.61 -5.67 0.32
N ILE A 106 3.72 -4.67 1.19
CA ILE A 106 4.85 -3.72 1.19
C ILE A 106 5.70 -3.93 2.44
N LEU A 107 7.01 -4.01 2.26
CA LEU A 107 7.98 -3.96 3.34
C LEU A 107 8.56 -2.55 3.42
N ILE A 108 8.43 -1.90 4.57
CA ILE A 108 8.95 -0.56 4.81
C ILE A 108 10.06 -0.67 5.85
N GLY A 109 11.25 -0.22 5.49
CA GLY A 109 12.40 -0.17 6.39
C GLY A 109 12.17 0.80 7.55
N SER A 110 12.92 0.65 8.64
CA SER A 110 12.86 1.53 9.81
C SER A 110 13.35 2.96 9.56
N ASN A 111 13.73 3.26 8.31
CA ASN A 111 14.11 4.56 7.80
C ASN A 111 13.00 5.21 6.95
N GLY A 112 11.84 4.57 6.77
CA GLY A 112 10.70 5.07 6.01
C GLY A 112 10.73 4.72 4.53
N PHE A 113 11.68 3.89 4.10
CA PHE A 113 11.86 3.56 2.69
C PHE A 113 11.15 2.26 2.32
N VAL A 114 10.61 2.21 1.12
CA VAL A 114 10.07 0.95 0.57
C VAL A 114 11.24 0.03 0.22
N VAL A 115 11.32 -1.08 0.96
CA VAL A 115 12.37 -2.11 0.82
C VAL A 115 11.90 -3.25 -0.07
N GLY A 116 10.59 -3.45 -0.24
CA GLY A 116 10.08 -4.48 -1.13
C GLY A 116 8.58 -4.37 -1.31
N MET A 117 8.12 -4.90 -2.44
CA MET A 117 6.71 -4.95 -2.79
C MET A 117 6.45 -6.27 -3.54
N ASN A 118 5.48 -7.03 -3.05
CA ASN A 118 5.07 -8.28 -3.66
C ASN A 118 3.59 -8.21 -4.00
N ARG A 119 3.15 -8.91 -5.04
CA ARG A 119 1.71 -9.09 -5.27
C ARG A 119 1.08 -9.94 -4.16
N SER A 120 -0.17 -9.66 -3.85
CA SER A 120 -1.01 -10.45 -2.95
C SER A 120 -2.32 -10.84 -3.65
N SER A 121 -3.07 -11.77 -3.05
CA SER A 121 -4.36 -12.20 -3.58
C SER A 121 -5.45 -11.19 -3.22
N LEU A 122 -5.97 -10.46 -4.21
CA LEU A 122 -7.06 -9.51 -4.03
C LEU A 122 -8.31 -10.17 -3.43
N ASN A 123 -8.77 -11.29 -4.00
CA ASN A 123 -9.97 -11.99 -3.51
C ASN A 123 -9.84 -12.38 -2.04
N ARG A 124 -8.69 -12.93 -1.64
CA ARG A 124 -8.43 -13.27 -0.24
C ARG A 124 -8.46 -12.03 0.66
N CYS A 125 -7.96 -10.89 0.18
CA CYS A 125 -7.99 -9.62 0.92
C CYS A 125 -9.43 -9.13 1.10
N LEU A 126 -10.22 -9.12 0.03
CA LEU A 126 -11.62 -8.68 0.06
C LEU A 126 -12.50 -9.56 0.95
N GLU A 127 -12.43 -10.89 0.77
CA GLU A 127 -13.20 -11.86 1.55
C GLU A 127 -12.90 -11.76 3.05
N LYS A 128 -11.62 -11.63 3.42
CA LYS A 128 -11.20 -11.55 4.82
C LYS A 128 -11.75 -10.29 5.51
N ASN A 129 -11.90 -9.19 4.77
CA ASN A 129 -12.34 -7.91 5.32
C ASN A 129 -13.82 -7.62 5.04
N ASN A 130 -14.54 -8.53 4.36
CA ASN A 130 -15.93 -8.35 3.96
C ASN A 130 -16.16 -7.07 3.13
N ILE A 131 -15.22 -6.75 2.23
CA ILE A 131 -15.27 -5.57 1.36
C ILE A 131 -15.61 -5.99 -0.06
N ARG A 132 -16.50 -5.25 -0.72
CA ARG A 132 -16.84 -5.48 -2.13
C ARG A 132 -15.88 -4.76 -3.06
N GLN A 133 -15.79 -5.20 -4.31
CA GLN A 133 -14.87 -4.62 -5.29
C GLN A 133 -15.19 -3.17 -5.65
N ASP A 134 -16.47 -2.84 -5.77
CA ASP A 134 -16.98 -1.47 -5.99
C ASP A 134 -16.65 -0.58 -4.79
N GLU A 135 -16.90 -1.07 -3.59
CA GLU A 135 -16.57 -0.37 -2.36
C GLU A 135 -15.07 -0.09 -2.22
N LEU A 136 -14.19 -1.05 -2.57
CA LEU A 136 -12.75 -0.81 -2.59
C LEU A 136 -12.36 0.27 -3.61
N ALA A 137 -13.02 0.30 -4.77
CA ALA A 137 -12.75 1.27 -5.83
C ALA A 137 -13.09 2.70 -5.38
N ASP A 138 -14.13 2.85 -4.56
CA ASP A 138 -14.53 4.15 -4.01
C ASP A 138 -13.64 4.56 -2.82
N LEU A 139 -13.30 3.61 -1.94
CA LEU A 139 -12.54 3.87 -0.72
C LEU A 139 -11.07 4.19 -0.95
N ALA A 140 -10.41 3.49 -1.87
CA ALA A 140 -8.95 3.47 -2.00
C ALA A 140 -8.52 3.60 -3.47
N SER A 141 -8.89 4.70 -4.13
CA SER A 141 -8.56 4.93 -5.54
C SER A 141 -7.32 5.79 -5.74
N TRP A 142 -6.54 5.45 -6.77
CA TRP A 142 -5.41 6.22 -7.25
C TRP A 142 -5.43 6.30 -8.79
N PRO A 143 -5.40 7.51 -9.40
CA PRO A 143 -5.58 8.79 -8.74
C PRO A 143 -6.98 8.88 -8.11
N GLU A 144 -7.12 9.77 -7.15
CA GLU A 144 -8.38 10.01 -6.44
C GLU A 144 -9.52 10.28 -7.44
N VAL A 145 -10.65 9.59 -7.25
CA VAL A 145 -11.85 9.83 -8.08
C VAL A 145 -12.44 11.15 -7.63
N LYS A 146 -12.23 12.21 -8.42
CA LYS A 146 -12.95 13.46 -8.22
C LYS A 146 -14.37 13.27 -8.76
N GLU A 147 -15.36 13.32 -7.86
CA GLU A 147 -16.77 13.50 -8.20
C GLU A 147 -17.01 14.76 -9.04
#